data_AF-A0A960V9B3-F1
#
_entry.id   AF-A0A960V9B3-F1
#
_cell.length_a   1.000
_cell.length_b   1.000
_cell.length_c   1.000
_cell.angle_alpha   90.00
_cell.angle_beta   90.00
_cell.angle_gamma   90.00
#
_symmetry.space_group_name_H-M   'P 1'
#
loop_
_entity.id
_entity.type
_entity.pdbx_description
1 polymer ?
#
loop_
_entity_poly.entity_id
_entity_poly.type
_entity_poly.pdbx_seq_one_letter_code
_entity_poly.pdbx_strand_id
1 'polypeptide(L)'
;LYIKMINYLFKDFLKDKNEYLKAVQYWNRLIDNLFKSYNIESESHLNYKYENGEDFNDGNPIIDRFVKKSNKFVRIIQEEVTSDILNIDAWVKETYYNEINVFELVICNELSYESSLIAEELIFEWIIKDRSKEEMEKIIEKVIYQVV
;
A
#
# COMPACT_ATOMS: atom_id res chain seq x y z
N LEU A 1 -4.90 -28.53 -14.02
CA LEU A 1 -4.36 -27.20 -13.65
C LEU A 1 -5.47 -26.47 -12.92
N TYR A 2 -5.43 -26.45 -11.59
CA TYR A 2 -6.38 -25.64 -10.81
C TYR A 2 -5.92 -24.19 -10.97
N ILE A 3 -6.71 -23.37 -11.68
CA ILE A 3 -6.56 -21.92 -11.64
C ILE A 3 -6.89 -21.52 -10.20
N LYS A 4 -5.90 -21.01 -9.46
CA LYS A 4 -6.16 -20.46 -8.13
C LYS A 4 -7.02 -19.21 -8.32
N MET A 5 -8.27 -19.27 -7.87
CA MET A 5 -9.18 -18.12 -7.93
C MET A 5 -8.67 -17.03 -6.98
N ILE A 6 -8.48 -15.82 -7.51
CA ILE A 6 -8.04 -14.66 -6.71
C ILE A 6 -9.18 -14.18 -5.84
N ASN A 7 -8.91 -13.96 -4.56
CA ASN A 7 -9.91 -13.59 -3.56
C ASN A 7 -9.97 -12.06 -3.41
N TYR A 8 -10.49 -11.40 -4.45
CA TYR A 8 -10.66 -9.95 -4.46
C TYR A 8 -11.61 -9.46 -3.36
N LEU A 9 -11.28 -8.31 -2.78
CA LEU A 9 -12.03 -7.65 -1.73
C LEU A 9 -12.43 -6.25 -2.19
N PHE A 10 -13.66 -5.83 -1.87
CA PHE A 10 -14.16 -4.47 -2.14
C PHE A 10 -14.04 -4.07 -3.63
N LYS A 11 -14.53 -4.94 -4.52
CA LYS A 11 -14.41 -4.76 -5.99
C LYS A 11 -15.01 -3.45 -6.49
N ASP A 12 -16.01 -2.93 -5.80
CA ASP A 12 -16.75 -1.73 -6.16
C ASP A 12 -16.39 -0.55 -5.26
N PHE A 13 -15.20 -0.52 -4.64
CA PHE A 13 -14.81 0.50 -3.68
C PHE A 13 -14.86 1.95 -4.22
N LEU A 14 -14.71 2.18 -5.53
CA LEU A 14 -14.91 3.52 -6.12
C LEU A 14 -16.37 3.88 -6.38
N LYS A 15 -17.27 2.89 -6.38
CA LYS A 15 -18.71 3.05 -6.70
C LYS A 15 -19.58 2.99 -5.45
N ASP A 16 -19.14 2.28 -4.40
CA ASP A 16 -19.81 2.16 -3.11
C ASP A 16 -18.94 2.73 -1.99
N LYS A 17 -19.41 3.83 -1.39
CA LYS A 17 -18.77 4.49 -0.25
C LYS A 17 -18.51 3.54 0.93
N ASN A 18 -19.37 2.57 1.18
CA ASN A 18 -19.16 1.59 2.25
C ASN A 18 -18.03 0.63 1.92
N GLU A 19 -17.88 0.23 0.66
CA GLU A 19 -16.74 -0.58 0.22
C GLU A 19 -15.44 0.22 0.29
N TYR A 20 -15.45 1.50 -0.09
CA TYR A 20 -14.32 2.40 0.10
C TYR A 20 -13.85 2.43 1.56
N LEU A 21 -14.78 2.69 2.49
CA LEU A 21 -14.48 2.76 3.92
C LEU A 21 -13.95 1.43 4.46
N LYS A 22 -14.49 0.29 3.98
CA LYS A 22 -13.97 -1.03 4.36
C LYS A 22 -12.57 -1.28 3.82
N ALA A 23 -12.26 -0.85 2.59
CA ALA A 23 -10.92 -0.93 2.02
C ALA A 23 -9.92 -0.10 2.83
N VAL A 24 -10.25 1.15 3.15
CA VAL A 24 -9.44 2.01 4.04
C VAL A 24 -9.23 1.33 5.40
N GLN A 25 -10.29 0.83 6.05
CA GLN A 25 -10.18 0.15 7.35
C GLN A 25 -9.37 -1.15 7.28
N TYR A 26 -9.44 -1.87 6.17
CA TYR A 26 -8.67 -3.08 5.95
C TYR A 26 -7.17 -2.77 5.93
N TRP A 27 -6.77 -1.80 5.10
CA TRP A 27 -5.38 -1.39 4.98
C TRP A 27 -4.82 -0.79 6.27
N ASN A 28 -5.57 0.11 6.93
CA ASN A 28 -5.17 0.65 8.23
C ASN A 28 -4.90 -0.47 9.23
N ARG A 29 -5.83 -1.42 9.37
CA ARG A 29 -5.67 -2.53 10.32
C ARG A 29 -4.47 -3.41 10.01
N LEU A 30 -4.23 -3.74 8.74
CA LEU A 30 -3.08 -4.54 8.31
C LEU A 30 -1.78 -3.84 8.71
N ILE A 31 -1.62 -2.57 8.32
CA ILE A 31 -0.39 -1.82 8.58
C ILE A 31 -0.21 -1.53 10.08
N ASP A 32 -1.26 -1.10 10.77
CA ASP A 32 -1.20 -0.78 12.19
C ASP A 32 -0.85 -2.03 13.03
N ASN A 33 -1.39 -3.19 12.67
CA ASN A 33 -1.02 -4.46 13.34
C ASN A 33 0.44 -4.83 13.08
N LEU A 34 0.92 -4.69 11.84
CA LEU A 34 2.31 -4.92 11.49
C LEU A 34 3.22 -3.99 12.31
N PHE A 35 2.97 -2.69 12.27
CA PHE A 35 3.81 -1.70 12.95
C PHE A 35 3.78 -1.84 14.46
N LYS A 36 2.60 -2.09 15.05
CA LYS A 36 2.46 -2.36 16.48
C LYS A 36 3.27 -3.59 16.92
N SER A 37 3.32 -4.65 16.11
CA SER A 37 4.07 -5.87 16.41
C SER A 37 5.58 -5.65 16.51
N TYR A 38 6.08 -4.59 15.88
CA TYR A 38 7.50 -4.22 15.86
C TYR A 38 7.78 -2.87 16.56
N ASN A 39 6.80 -2.33 17.30
CA ASN A 39 6.90 -1.05 17.99
C ASN A 39 7.38 0.09 17.06
N ILE A 40 6.79 0.15 15.86
CA ILE A 40 7.01 1.22 14.88
C ILE A 40 5.93 2.29 15.07
N GLU A 41 6.38 3.53 15.23
CA GLU A 41 5.54 4.71 15.19
C GLU A 41 5.52 5.27 13.77
N SER A 42 4.34 5.67 13.31
CA SER A 42 4.13 6.22 11.98
C SER A 42 3.03 7.26 11.98
N GLU A 43 3.10 8.18 11.03
CA GLU A 43 2.13 9.26 10.83
C GLU A 43 1.48 9.14 9.45
N SER A 44 0.19 9.47 9.33
CA SER A 44 -0.55 9.52 8.07
C SER A 44 -0.84 10.97 7.70
N HIS A 45 -0.78 11.30 6.42
CA HIS A 45 -0.96 12.67 5.90
C HIS A 45 -2.12 12.75 4.90
N LEU A 46 -2.89 11.68 4.78
CA LEU A 46 -4.06 11.65 3.92
C LEU A 46 -5.13 12.61 4.41
N ASN A 47 -5.39 13.62 3.59
CA ASN A 47 -6.59 14.42 3.66
C ASN A 47 -7.57 13.94 2.59
N TYR A 48 -8.54 13.11 2.98
CA TYR A 48 -9.58 12.62 2.07
C TYR A 48 -10.65 13.68 1.76
N LYS A 49 -10.33 14.97 1.87
CA LYS A 49 -11.27 16.06 1.61
C LYS A 49 -10.70 17.09 0.67
N TYR A 50 -11.50 17.48 -0.31
CA TYR A 50 -11.27 18.68 -1.10
C TYR A 50 -11.40 19.94 -0.23
N GLU A 51 -10.92 21.09 -0.74
CA GLU A 51 -11.04 22.39 -0.06
C GLU A 51 -12.51 22.81 0.17
N ASN A 52 -13.44 22.27 -0.63
CA ASN A 52 -14.88 22.48 -0.48
C ASN A 52 -15.52 21.56 0.60
N GLY A 53 -14.75 20.67 1.22
CA GLY A 53 -15.18 19.74 2.26
C GLY A 53 -15.77 18.42 1.77
N GLU A 54 -15.86 18.19 0.45
CA GLU A 54 -16.30 16.93 -0.15
C GLU A 54 -15.23 15.84 -0.04
N ASP A 55 -15.66 14.59 0.12
CA ASP A 55 -14.76 13.45 0.23
C ASP A 55 -14.07 13.17 -1.13
N PHE A 56 -12.74 13.05 -1.13
CA PHE A 56 -11.93 12.63 -2.28
C PHE A 56 -11.51 11.17 -2.09
N ASN A 57 -12.19 10.28 -2.82
CA ASN A 57 -12.13 8.82 -2.64
C ASN A 57 -11.70 8.12 -3.94
N ASP A 58 -10.52 8.42 -4.46
CA ASP A 58 -10.02 7.90 -5.74
C ASP A 58 -9.07 6.69 -5.60
N GLY A 59 -8.73 6.30 -4.37
CA GLY A 59 -7.81 5.20 -4.10
C GLY A 59 -6.33 5.56 -4.28
N ASN A 60 -5.99 6.83 -4.57
CA ASN A 60 -4.63 7.29 -4.81
C ASN A 60 -4.22 8.49 -3.93
N PRO A 61 -3.71 8.24 -2.70
CA PRO A 61 -3.58 6.93 -2.09
C PRO A 61 -4.78 6.50 -1.25
N ILE A 62 -4.99 5.18 -1.18
CA ILE A 62 -5.96 4.60 -0.24
C ILE A 62 -5.41 4.68 1.19
N ILE A 63 -4.08 4.56 1.37
CA ILE A 63 -3.38 4.75 2.64
C ILE A 63 -1.95 5.24 2.45
N ASP A 64 -1.47 6.02 3.41
CA ASP A 64 -0.08 6.43 3.52
C ASP A 64 0.46 6.26 4.95
N ARG A 65 1.79 6.09 5.07
CA ARG A 65 2.50 6.09 6.34
C ARG A 65 3.91 6.65 6.18
N PHE A 66 4.26 7.63 7.00
CA PHE A 66 5.62 8.08 7.21
C PHE A 66 6.19 7.51 8.50
N VAL A 67 7.40 6.97 8.45
CA VAL A 67 8.15 6.47 9.61
C VAL A 67 9.36 7.36 9.84
N LYS A 68 9.24 8.26 10.82
CA LYS A 68 10.24 9.29 11.13
C LYS A 68 11.61 8.72 11.50
N LYS A 69 11.64 7.57 12.18
CA LYS A 69 12.89 6.95 12.64
C LYS A 69 13.82 6.56 11.48
N SER A 70 13.26 6.08 10.38
CA SER A 70 14.00 5.64 9.19
C SER A 70 13.92 6.64 8.03
N ASN A 71 13.18 7.74 8.16
CA ASN A 71 12.89 8.69 7.08
C ASN A 71 12.35 8.00 5.83
N LYS A 72 11.41 7.07 6.02
CA LYS A 72 10.80 6.28 4.95
C LYS A 72 9.31 6.48 4.89
N PHE A 73 8.81 6.47 3.67
CA PHE A 73 7.39 6.57 3.38
C PHE A 73 6.88 5.27 2.75
N VAL A 74 5.64 4.92 3.03
CA VAL A 74 4.88 3.86 2.36
C VAL A 74 3.59 4.47 1.87
N ARG A 75 3.23 4.15 0.62
CA ARG A 75 1.97 4.54 0.01
C ARG A 75 1.35 3.35 -0.71
N ILE A 76 0.08 3.10 -0.44
CA ILE A 76 -0.71 2.13 -1.21
C ILE A 76 -1.69 2.89 -2.10
N ILE A 77 -1.70 2.53 -3.37
CA ILE A 77 -2.68 2.93 -4.36
C ILE A 77 -3.53 1.69 -4.63
N GLN A 78 -4.85 1.81 -4.46
CA GLN A 78 -5.76 0.73 -4.79
C GLN A 78 -6.48 1.06 -6.10
N GLU A 79 -6.46 0.12 -7.04
CA GLU A 79 -7.12 0.22 -8.34
C GLU A 79 -8.40 -0.66 -8.37
N GLU A 80 -9.31 -0.34 -9.30
CA GLU A 80 -10.48 -1.20 -9.56
C GLU A 80 -10.04 -2.55 -10.13
N VAL A 81 -10.77 -3.61 -9.78
CA VAL A 81 -10.51 -4.94 -10.33
C VAL A 81 -10.86 -4.96 -11.82
N THR A 82 -9.87 -5.19 -12.68
CA THR A 82 -10.04 -5.20 -14.14
C THR A 82 -9.98 -6.59 -14.75
N SER A 83 -9.42 -7.57 -14.03
CA SER A 83 -9.24 -8.93 -14.52
C SER A 83 -9.38 -9.97 -13.40
N ASP A 84 -9.26 -11.25 -13.75
CA ASP A 84 -9.19 -12.36 -12.79
C ASP A 84 -7.74 -12.78 -12.47
N ILE A 85 -6.76 -11.96 -12.88
CA ILE A 85 -5.32 -12.18 -12.67
C ILE A 85 -4.85 -11.25 -11.57
N LEU A 86 -4.02 -11.76 -10.65
CA LEU A 86 -3.46 -10.94 -9.59
C LEU A 86 -2.69 -9.75 -10.19
N ASN A 87 -3.16 -8.54 -9.89
CA ASN A 87 -2.55 -7.31 -10.34
C ASN A 87 -1.97 -6.55 -9.15
N ILE A 88 -0.64 -6.49 -9.10
CA ILE A 88 0.13 -5.75 -8.11
C ILE A 88 1.44 -5.32 -8.73
N ASP A 89 1.83 -4.09 -8.46
CA ASP A 89 3.11 -3.50 -8.82
C ASP A 89 3.66 -2.70 -7.65
N ALA A 90 4.97 -2.51 -7.60
CA ALA A 90 5.60 -1.69 -6.59
C ALA A 90 6.89 -1.06 -7.10
N TRP A 91 7.26 0.08 -6.55
CA TRP A 91 8.53 0.73 -6.85
C TRP A 91 8.95 1.65 -5.70
N VAL A 92 10.24 1.96 -5.64
CA VAL A 92 10.77 2.99 -4.72
C VAL A 92 11.06 4.24 -5.53
N LYS A 93 10.65 5.40 -5.01
CA LYS A 93 11.00 6.69 -5.60
C LYS A 93 11.39 7.71 -4.54
N GLU A 94 12.07 8.77 -4.96
CA GLU A 94 12.31 9.93 -4.12
C GLU A 94 11.04 10.78 -4.03
N THR A 95 10.82 11.37 -2.86
CA THR A 95 9.78 12.36 -2.60
C THR A 95 10.27 13.35 -1.54
N TYR A 96 9.45 14.35 -1.22
CA TYR A 96 9.74 15.31 -0.17
C TYR A 96 8.69 15.21 0.93
N TYR A 97 9.15 15.16 2.18
CA TYR A 97 8.31 15.20 3.37
C TYR A 97 8.80 16.32 4.28
N ASN A 98 7.96 17.34 4.51
CA ASN A 98 8.34 18.54 5.28
C ASN A 98 9.69 19.12 4.83
N GLU A 99 9.87 19.29 3.51
CA GLU A 99 11.10 19.79 2.87
C GLU A 99 12.33 18.86 2.98
N ILE A 100 12.18 17.67 3.55
CA ILE A 100 13.23 16.66 3.64
C ILE A 100 13.06 15.67 2.48
N ASN A 101 14.13 15.42 1.72
CA ASN A 101 14.14 14.35 0.72
C ASN A 101 14.09 12.99 1.44
N VAL A 102 13.13 12.16 1.05
CA VAL A 102 12.90 10.82 1.60
C VAL A 102 12.60 9.84 0.47
N PHE A 103 12.77 8.55 0.75
CA PHE A 103 12.34 7.50 -0.16
C PHE A 103 10.95 6.99 0.22
N GLU A 104 10.11 6.81 -0.80
CA GLU A 104 8.76 6.27 -0.72
C GLU A 104 8.71 4.91 -1.43
N LEU A 105 8.25 3.88 -0.71
CA LEU A 105 7.75 2.65 -1.32
C LEU A 105 6.31 2.90 -1.76
N VAL A 106 6.05 2.80 -3.06
CA VAL A 106 4.71 2.84 -3.63
C VAL A 106 4.31 1.41 -3.98
N ILE A 107 3.12 1.01 -3.54
CA ILE A 107 2.49 -0.27 -3.90
C ILE A 107 1.18 0.06 -4.61
N CYS A 108 1.01 -0.42 -5.83
CA CYS A 108 -0.22 -0.29 -6.61
C CYS A 108 -0.87 -1.66 -6.72
N ASN A 109 -2.14 -1.83 -6.37
CA ASN A 109 -2.77 -3.14 -6.48
C ASN A 109 -4.28 -3.09 -6.73
N GLU A 110 -4.77 -4.19 -7.30
CA GLU A 110 -6.16 -4.60 -7.13
C GLU A 110 -6.25 -5.37 -5.81
N LEU A 111 -7.04 -4.87 -4.85
CA LEU A 111 -7.08 -5.45 -3.51
C LEU A 111 -7.70 -6.85 -3.52
N SER A 112 -6.89 -7.83 -3.10
CA SER A 112 -7.25 -9.21 -2.84
C SER A 112 -6.53 -9.69 -1.58
N TYR A 113 -6.92 -10.85 -1.07
CA TYR A 113 -6.16 -11.48 0.00
C TYR A 113 -4.69 -11.70 -0.42
N GLU A 114 -4.48 -12.19 -1.64
CA GLU A 114 -3.15 -12.45 -2.18
C GLU A 114 -2.28 -11.17 -2.31
N SER A 115 -2.82 -10.10 -2.91
CA SER A 115 -2.07 -8.84 -3.07
C SER A 115 -1.80 -8.15 -1.74
N SER A 116 -2.68 -8.34 -0.74
CA SER A 116 -2.46 -7.81 0.61
C SER A 116 -1.28 -8.45 1.34
N LEU A 117 -1.07 -9.76 1.15
CA LEU A 117 0.05 -10.48 1.74
C LEU A 117 1.38 -10.02 1.13
N ILE A 118 1.39 -9.83 -0.19
CA ILE A 118 2.56 -9.29 -0.90
C ILE A 118 2.86 -7.87 -0.43
N ALA A 119 1.83 -7.02 -0.32
CA ALA A 119 2.01 -5.66 0.19
C ALA A 119 2.56 -5.65 1.62
N GLU A 120 2.06 -6.52 2.51
CA GLU A 120 2.57 -6.68 3.87
C GLU A 120 4.06 -7.08 3.88
N GLU A 121 4.46 -8.04 3.05
CA GLU A 121 5.86 -8.48 2.93
C GLU A 121 6.78 -7.35 2.43
N LEU A 122 6.35 -6.60 1.42
CA LEU A 122 7.11 -5.46 0.90
C LEU A 122 7.27 -4.36 1.95
N ILE A 123 6.20 -4.06 2.70
CA ILE A 123 6.25 -3.08 3.81
C ILE A 123 7.17 -3.58 4.92
N PHE A 124 7.12 -4.87 5.23
CA PHE A 124 7.98 -5.48 6.22
C PHE A 124 9.46 -5.34 5.85
N GLU A 125 9.85 -5.70 4.63
CA GLU A 125 11.23 -5.52 4.19
C GLU A 125 11.62 -4.02 4.17
N TRP A 126 10.77 -3.15 3.64
CA TRP A 126 11.10 -1.74 3.53
C TRP A 126 11.27 -1.02 4.87
N ILE A 127 10.30 -1.17 5.77
CA ILE A 127 10.21 -0.44 7.04
C ILE A 127 10.85 -1.20 8.18
N ILE A 128 10.54 -2.50 8.34
CA ILE A 128 10.93 -3.27 9.53
C ILE A 128 12.36 -3.80 9.40
N LYS A 129 12.73 -4.30 8.22
CA LYS A 129 14.12 -4.67 7.91
C LYS A 129 14.99 -3.48 7.51
N ASP A 130 14.39 -2.31 7.37
CA ASP A 130 15.05 -1.04 7.08
C ASP A 130 15.95 -1.12 5.83
N ARG A 131 15.49 -1.81 4.78
CA ARG A 131 16.26 -2.01 3.52
C ARG A 131 16.63 -0.72 2.82
N SER A 132 17.80 -0.66 2.19
CA SER A 132 18.12 0.46 1.29
C SER A 132 17.19 0.45 0.06
N LYS A 133 17.17 1.56 -0.69
CA LYS A 133 16.44 1.64 -1.97
C LYS A 133 16.87 0.51 -2.91
N GLU A 134 18.17 0.31 -3.08
CA GLU A 134 18.74 -0.66 -4.01
C GLU A 134 18.46 -2.11 -3.59
N GLU A 135 18.41 -2.38 -2.28
CA GLU A 135 17.98 -3.68 -1.76
C GLU A 135 16.50 -3.89 -2.01
N MET A 136 15.68 -2.86 -1.79
CA MET A 136 14.24 -2.94 -1.94
C MET A 136 13.83 -3.13 -3.40
N GLU A 137 14.47 -2.44 -4.35
CA GLU A 137 14.24 -2.62 -5.79
C GLU A 137 14.46 -4.08 -6.23
N LYS A 138 15.51 -4.74 -5.71
CA LYS A 138 15.77 -6.17 -5.98
C LYS A 138 14.73 -7.09 -5.35
N ILE A 139 14.25 -6.73 -4.15
CA ILE A 139 13.19 -7.49 -3.47
C ILE A 139 11.89 -7.38 -4.25
N ILE A 140 11.50 -6.18 -4.66
CA ILE A 140 10.32 -5.93 -5.50
C ILE A 140 10.40 -6.76 -6.76
N GLU A 141 11.52 -6.69 -7.49
CA GLU A 141 11.74 -7.49 -8.69
C GLU A 141 11.48 -8.98 -8.39
N LYS A 142 12.15 -9.52 -7.36
CA LYS A 142 11.99 -10.92 -6.99
C LYS A 142 10.56 -11.29 -6.61
N VAL A 143 9.87 -10.46 -5.82
CA VAL A 143 8.52 -10.77 -5.30
C VAL A 143 7.47 -10.64 -6.40
N ILE A 144 7.54 -9.60 -7.23
CA ILE A 144 6.56 -9.38 -8.30
C ILE A 144 6.76 -10.38 -9.45
N TYR A 145 7.99 -10.63 -9.91
CA TYR A 145 8.26 -11.62 -10.98
C TYR A 145 7.94 -13.07 -10.59
N GLN A 146 7.81 -13.37 -9.29
CA GLN A 146 7.44 -14.73 -8.84
C GLN A 146 5.94 -14.98 -8.86
N VAL A 147 5.12 -13.93 -9.01
CA VAL A 147 3.66 -14.03 -8.85
C VAL A 147 2.90 -13.61 -10.12
N VAL A 148 3.52 -12.82 -11.00
CA VAL A 148 2.99 -12.42 -12.33
C VAL A 148 3.63 -13.28 -13.43
#